data_AF-A0A1Y1HUA8-F1
#
_entry.id   AF-A0A1Y1HUA8-F1
#
_cell.length_a   1.000
_cell.length_b   1.000
_cell.length_c   1.000
_cell.angle_alpha   90.00
_cell.angle_beta   90.00
_cell.angle_gamma   90.00
#
_symmetry.space_group_name_H-M   'P 1'
#
loop_
_entity.id
_entity.type
_entity.pdbx_description
1 polymer ?
#
loop_
_entity_poly.entity_id
_entity_poly.type
_entity_poly.pdbx_seq_one_letter_code
_entity_poly.pdbx_strand_id
1 'polypeptide(L)'
;MASSTVARASTSVAAFQKVEVGNAATKASRAFAAVPVSSKRGQSLMVRASAKEEAAVPRRAMLSLLAAAAVSVGTVQRANAEATSIKIGPSPKPFGGLPGTKNADEARDLDQPLKQRFFLQSEDVAGAQARLKASAAAIQDSEKYIAKKAWPFVQNQLRLEAQYLNFDIDTIASSKSKEEKKAIKALQKSLNAELDSLDYAARKKSQEKAKESYDKVVSILNDVISKA
;
A
#
# COMPACT_ATOMS: atom_id res chain seq x y z
N MET A 1 -45.56 -32.72 48.62
CA MET A 1 -44.37 -32.78 49.50
C MET A 1 -43.35 -31.82 48.93
N ALA A 2 -43.04 -30.79 49.69
CA ALA A 2 -42.24 -29.64 49.30
C ALA A 2 -40.75 -29.99 49.13
N SER A 3 -40.08 -29.32 48.21
CA SER A 3 -38.66 -29.04 48.34
C SER A 3 -38.33 -27.72 47.64
N SER A 4 -38.13 -26.71 48.49
CA SER A 4 -37.51 -25.45 48.17
C SER A 4 -36.00 -25.61 48.07
N THR A 5 -35.33 -25.00 47.09
CA THR A 5 -33.96 -24.50 47.32
C THR A 5 -33.60 -23.34 46.40
N VAL A 6 -33.66 -22.13 46.97
CA VAL A 6 -32.70 -21.02 46.91
C VAL A 6 -31.93 -20.81 45.60
N ALA A 7 -32.27 -19.73 44.90
CA ALA A 7 -31.41 -19.07 43.92
C ALA A 7 -30.18 -18.47 44.63
N ARG A 8 -28.98 -18.98 44.31
CA ARG A 8 -27.70 -18.41 44.75
C ARG A 8 -27.14 -17.61 43.60
N ALA A 9 -27.08 -16.29 43.76
CA ALA A 9 -26.37 -15.40 42.85
C ALA A 9 -24.87 -15.70 42.93
N SER A 10 -24.31 -16.32 41.90
CA SER A 10 -22.87 -16.34 41.65
C SER A 10 -22.56 -15.39 40.51
N THR A 11 -21.79 -14.37 40.83
CA THR A 11 -21.17 -13.39 39.94
C THR A 11 -20.55 -14.06 38.71
N SER A 12 -21.08 -13.76 37.53
CA SER A 12 -20.40 -14.04 36.27
C SER A 12 -19.24 -13.05 36.10
N VAL A 13 -18.10 -13.35 36.70
CA VAL A 13 -16.84 -12.81 36.22
C VAL A 13 -16.62 -13.50 34.87
N ALA A 14 -16.81 -12.77 33.78
CA ALA A 14 -16.46 -13.26 32.45
C ALA A 14 -14.96 -13.58 32.47
N ALA A 15 -14.65 -14.87 32.54
CA ALA A 15 -13.32 -15.38 32.27
C ALA A 15 -13.00 -15.02 30.82
N PHE A 16 -12.14 -14.04 30.62
CA PHE A 16 -11.46 -13.88 29.34
C PHE A 16 -10.54 -15.09 29.18
N GLN A 17 -10.98 -16.06 28.41
CA GLN A 17 -10.16 -17.18 27.99
C GLN A 17 -9.07 -16.61 27.09
N LYS A 18 -7.87 -16.48 27.66
CA LYS A 18 -6.65 -16.10 26.97
C LYS A 18 -6.26 -17.24 26.05
N VAL A 19 -6.57 -17.13 24.76
CA VAL A 19 -6.06 -18.06 23.74
C VAL A 19 -4.64 -17.59 23.39
N GLU A 20 -3.64 -18.17 24.06
CA GLU A 20 -2.24 -18.04 23.67
C GLU A 20 -1.93 -19.05 22.56
N VAL A 21 -1.86 -18.58 21.32
CA VAL A 21 -1.14 -19.31 20.27
C VAL A 21 0.30 -18.80 20.29
N GLY A 22 1.15 -19.48 21.06
CA GLY A 22 2.59 -19.23 21.07
C GLY A 22 3.26 -19.90 19.89
N ASN A 23 3.85 -19.12 18.98
CA ASN A 23 4.89 -19.61 18.08
C ASN A 23 6.25 -19.12 18.60
N ALA A 24 7.10 -20.08 18.94
CA ALA A 24 8.44 -19.86 19.47
C ALA A 24 9.40 -19.40 18.36
N ALA A 25 9.39 -18.12 18.02
CA ALA A 25 10.52 -17.45 17.39
C ALA A 25 10.35 -15.94 17.53
N THR A 26 11.43 -15.28 17.97
CA THR A 26 11.63 -13.82 18.10
C THR A 26 11.23 -13.19 19.44
N LYS A 27 12.23 -13.08 20.33
CA LYS A 27 12.31 -12.03 21.34
C LYS A 27 12.44 -10.67 20.62
N ALA A 28 11.39 -9.85 20.65
CA ALA A 28 11.50 -8.41 20.41
C ALA A 28 10.33 -7.68 21.09
N SER A 29 10.63 -6.99 22.18
CA SER A 29 9.72 -6.09 22.89
C SER A 29 9.37 -4.89 22.01
N ARG A 30 8.10 -4.77 21.61
CA ARG A 30 7.55 -3.53 21.04
C ARG A 30 6.51 -2.98 22.01
N ALA A 31 6.84 -1.85 22.64
CA ALA A 31 5.90 -1.05 23.42
C ALA A 31 4.88 -0.43 22.46
N PHE A 32 3.60 -0.78 22.61
CA PHE A 32 2.50 -0.09 21.96
C PHE A 32 1.93 0.96 22.92
N ALA A 33 1.89 2.21 22.47
CA ALA A 33 1.26 3.31 23.20
C ALA A 33 -0.26 3.09 23.25
N ALA A 34 -0.84 3.19 24.45
CA ALA A 34 -2.28 3.07 24.66
C ALA A 34 -3.01 4.35 24.21
N VAL A 35 -4.02 4.18 23.37
CA VAL A 35 -4.99 5.23 23.01
C VAL A 35 -6.11 5.22 24.06
N PRO A 36 -6.46 6.35 24.72
CA PRO A 36 -7.57 6.35 25.67
C PRO A 36 -8.92 6.36 24.95
N VAL A 37 -9.71 5.30 25.16
CA VAL A 37 -11.14 5.26 24.80
C VAL A 37 -11.96 5.89 25.92
N SER A 38 -12.70 6.96 25.59
CA SER A 38 -13.57 7.69 26.50
C SER A 38 -14.80 6.85 26.90
N SER A 39 -14.95 6.59 28.20
CA SER A 39 -16.10 5.90 28.80
C SER A 39 -17.21 6.89 29.13
N LYS A 40 -18.36 6.78 28.46
CA LYS A 40 -19.57 7.56 28.79
C LYS A 40 -20.31 6.90 29.96
N ARG A 41 -20.41 7.61 31.09
CA ARG A 41 -21.27 7.24 32.23
C ARG A 41 -22.74 7.24 31.80
N GLY A 42 -23.45 6.15 32.08
CA GLY A 42 -24.91 6.09 31.98
C GLY A 42 -25.55 6.99 33.04
N GLN A 43 -26.45 7.87 32.61
CA GLN A 43 -27.35 8.61 33.48
C GLN A 43 -28.66 7.82 33.61
N SER A 44 -29.03 7.43 34.82
CA SER A 44 -30.32 6.80 35.12
C SER A 44 -31.39 7.86 35.29
N LEU A 45 -32.48 7.74 34.53
CA LEU A 45 -33.66 8.60 34.63
C LEU A 45 -34.70 7.90 35.55
N MET A 46 -35.02 8.50 36.70
CA MET A 46 -36.14 8.07 37.54
C MET A 46 -37.39 8.87 37.17
N VAL A 47 -38.51 8.19 36.90
CA VAL A 47 -39.83 8.79 36.69
C VAL A 47 -40.67 8.53 37.94
N ARG A 48 -41.17 9.61 38.57
CA ARG A 48 -42.15 9.55 39.65
C ARG A 48 -43.51 9.95 39.10
N ALA A 49 -44.48 9.05 39.17
CA ALA A 49 -45.88 9.33 38.88
C ALA A 49 -46.57 9.82 40.17
N SER A 50 -47.34 10.90 40.07
CA SER A 50 -48.39 11.25 41.03
C SER A 50 -49.67 11.53 40.27
N ALA A 51 -50.69 10.71 40.51
CA ALA A 51 -52.05 10.91 40.06
C ALA A 51 -52.83 11.73 41.10
N LYS A 52 -53.51 12.80 40.69
CA LYS A 52 -54.88 13.12 41.15
C LYS A 52 -55.53 14.29 40.40
N GLU A 53 -56.70 13.95 39.85
CA GLU A 53 -57.95 14.67 39.56
C GLU A 53 -58.06 16.19 39.37
N GLU A 54 -58.84 16.50 38.32
CA GLU A 54 -59.71 17.65 38.05
C GLU A 54 -59.25 19.07 38.42
N ALA A 55 -58.81 19.81 37.40
CA ALA A 55 -59.27 21.19 37.17
C ALA A 55 -58.78 21.69 35.79
N ALA A 56 -59.72 22.17 34.97
CA ALA A 56 -59.54 23.03 33.80
C ALA A 56 -58.33 22.76 32.89
N VAL A 57 -58.57 22.14 31.73
CA VAL A 57 -57.57 21.99 30.65
C VAL A 57 -57.06 23.38 30.23
N PRO A 58 -55.78 23.74 30.47
CA PRO A 58 -55.26 25.02 30.03
C PRO A 58 -55.10 24.99 28.51
N ARG A 59 -55.32 26.11 27.80
CA ARG A 59 -55.16 26.23 26.34
C ARG A 59 -53.80 25.72 25.81
N ARG A 60 -52.77 25.71 26.66
CA ARG A 60 -51.45 25.13 26.37
C ARG A 60 -51.44 23.59 26.34
N ALA A 61 -52.28 22.92 27.13
CA ALA A 61 -52.45 21.47 27.09
C ALA A 61 -53.14 21.01 25.79
N MET A 62 -54.07 21.80 25.25
CA MET A 62 -54.63 21.55 23.91
C MET A 62 -53.60 21.81 22.79
N LEU A 63 -52.74 22.81 22.92
CA LEU A 63 -51.64 23.04 21.97
C LEU A 63 -50.61 21.90 22.00
N SER A 64 -50.32 21.30 23.16
CA SER A 64 -49.43 20.13 23.22
C SER A 64 -50.06 18.86 22.62
N LEU A 65 -51.39 18.69 22.71
CA LEU A 65 -52.07 17.57 22.06
C LEU A 65 -52.11 17.75 20.54
N LEU A 66 -52.31 18.98 20.05
CA LEU A 66 -52.24 19.31 18.62
C LEU A 66 -50.81 19.17 18.07
N ALA A 67 -49.79 19.51 18.86
CA ALA A 67 -48.38 19.31 18.50
C ALA A 67 -47.98 17.82 18.47
N ALA A 68 -48.55 16.98 19.33
CA ALA A 68 -48.35 15.53 19.28
C ALA A 68 -49.09 14.86 18.11
N ALA A 69 -50.25 15.40 17.70
CA ALA A 69 -50.99 14.94 16.53
C ALA A 69 -50.36 15.37 15.18
N ALA A 70 -49.54 16.43 15.16
CA ALA A 70 -48.89 16.90 13.94
C ALA A 70 -47.62 16.12 13.56
N VAL A 71 -47.09 15.25 14.43
CA VAL A 71 -45.84 14.49 14.16
C VAL A 71 -46.12 13.04 13.75
N SER A 72 -47.35 12.54 13.86
CA SER A 72 -47.70 11.15 13.50
C SER A 72 -47.99 10.91 12.00
N VAL A 73 -47.96 11.95 11.16
CA VAL A 73 -48.09 11.81 9.69
C VAL A 73 -46.78 12.18 8.97
N GLY A 74 -45.69 12.39 9.72
CA GLY A 74 -44.35 12.40 9.18
C GLY A 74 -43.98 10.97 8.79
N THR A 75 -44.30 10.62 7.55
CA THR A 75 -43.89 9.41 6.86
C THR A 75 -42.63 8.83 7.48
N VAL A 76 -42.67 7.56 7.90
CA VAL A 76 -41.48 6.71 7.79
C VAL A 76 -41.11 6.82 6.31
N GLN A 77 -40.29 7.81 5.96
CA GLN A 77 -39.40 7.73 4.83
C GLN A 77 -38.50 6.56 5.20
N ARG A 78 -39.04 5.37 4.95
CA ARG A 78 -38.31 4.23 4.49
C ARG A 78 -37.45 4.84 3.39
N ALA A 79 -36.23 5.22 3.75
CA ALA A 79 -35.13 5.27 2.81
C ALA A 79 -34.85 3.82 2.42
N ASN A 80 -35.87 3.13 1.90
CA ASN A 80 -35.69 2.18 0.84
C ASN A 80 -35.16 3.05 -0.29
N ALA A 81 -33.84 3.25 -0.29
CA ALA A 81 -33.12 3.52 -1.51
C ALA A 81 -33.70 2.52 -2.50
N GLU A 82 -34.43 3.02 -3.49
CA GLU A 82 -34.88 2.25 -4.61
C GLU A 82 -33.65 1.47 -5.07
N ALA A 83 -33.68 0.14 -4.92
CA ALA A 83 -32.61 -0.71 -5.38
C ALA A 83 -32.68 -0.71 -6.90
N THR A 84 -32.29 0.42 -7.51
CA THR A 84 -32.03 0.50 -8.92
C THR A 84 -30.99 -0.55 -9.18
N SER A 85 -31.36 -1.61 -9.89
CA SER A 85 -30.40 -2.60 -10.33
C SER A 85 -29.40 -1.85 -11.18
N ILE A 86 -28.22 -1.58 -10.61
CA ILE A 86 -27.11 -1.06 -11.37
C ILE A 86 -26.88 -2.13 -12.42
N LYS A 87 -27.14 -1.81 -13.70
CA LYS A 87 -26.70 -2.66 -14.80
C LYS A 87 -25.18 -2.59 -14.76
N ILE A 88 -24.59 -3.48 -13.95
CA ILE A 88 -23.18 -3.80 -14.00
C ILE A 88 -23.02 -4.38 -15.40
N GLY A 89 -22.59 -3.54 -16.34
CA GLY A 89 -22.18 -4.00 -17.65
C GLY A 89 -21.13 -5.10 -17.47
N PRO A 90 -20.89 -5.95 -18.49
CA PRO A 90 -19.79 -6.90 -18.40
C PRO A 90 -18.53 -6.15 -17.96
N SER A 91 -17.80 -6.70 -17.00
CA SER A 91 -16.56 -6.09 -16.51
C SER A 91 -15.72 -5.67 -17.72
N PRO A 92 -15.19 -4.44 -17.75
CA PRO A 92 -14.36 -3.99 -18.85
C PRO A 92 -13.29 -5.05 -19.13
N LYS A 93 -12.94 -5.25 -20.41
CA LYS A 93 -11.84 -6.15 -20.75
C LYS A 93 -10.64 -5.75 -19.89
N PRO A 94 -10.02 -6.70 -19.17
CA PRO A 94 -8.95 -6.37 -18.24
C PRO A 94 -7.86 -5.61 -19.02
N PHE A 95 -7.54 -4.42 -18.53
CA PHE A 95 -6.62 -3.48 -19.15
C PHE A 95 -5.41 -3.33 -18.23
N GLY A 96 -4.23 -3.69 -18.73
CA GLY A 96 -2.96 -3.51 -18.02
C GLY A 96 -1.89 -4.51 -18.47
N GLY A 97 -0.77 -3.99 -19.01
CA GLY A 97 0.42 -4.75 -19.41
C GLY A 97 0.77 -4.69 -20.92
N LEU A 98 2.03 -5.01 -21.27
CA LEU A 98 2.37 -5.60 -22.59
C LEU A 98 1.32 -6.69 -22.92
N PRO A 99 0.99 -6.98 -24.19
CA PRO A 99 -0.26 -7.69 -24.57
C PRO A 99 -0.60 -8.88 -23.65
N GLY A 100 -1.45 -8.63 -22.65
CA GLY A 100 -1.79 -9.61 -21.62
C GLY A 100 -1.91 -9.02 -20.21
N THR A 101 -2.86 -9.53 -19.42
CA THR A 101 -3.23 -9.02 -18.08
C THR A 101 -2.61 -9.83 -16.95
N LYS A 102 -1.64 -10.69 -17.28
CA LYS A 102 -1.07 -11.67 -16.34
C LYS A 102 0.19 -11.16 -15.66
N ASN A 103 1.05 -10.41 -16.36
CA ASN A 103 2.42 -10.15 -15.90
C ASN A 103 2.55 -9.39 -14.56
N ALA A 104 1.60 -8.50 -14.23
CA ALA A 104 1.69 -7.70 -13.00
C ALA A 104 1.39 -8.52 -11.72
N ASP A 105 0.49 -9.50 -11.82
CA ASP A 105 0.09 -10.37 -10.71
C ASP A 105 0.70 -11.78 -10.80
N GLU A 106 1.28 -12.14 -11.94
CA GLU A 106 2.02 -13.38 -12.18
C GLU A 106 3.15 -13.57 -11.17
N ALA A 107 3.82 -12.49 -10.77
CA ALA A 107 4.85 -12.55 -9.74
C ALA A 107 4.32 -13.00 -8.36
N ARG A 108 3.01 -12.84 -8.12
CA ARG A 108 2.32 -13.24 -6.89
C ARG A 108 1.58 -14.57 -7.02
N ASP A 109 1.53 -15.15 -8.21
CA ASP A 109 0.84 -16.41 -8.46
C ASP A 109 1.61 -17.56 -7.79
N LEU A 110 0.95 -18.28 -6.87
CA LEU A 110 1.56 -19.39 -6.15
C LEU A 110 1.59 -20.68 -6.96
N ASP A 111 0.79 -20.77 -8.03
CA ASP A 111 0.68 -21.96 -8.88
C ASP A 111 1.86 -22.06 -9.87
N GLN A 112 2.56 -20.95 -10.11
CA GLN A 112 3.73 -20.92 -10.98
C GLN A 112 5.03 -21.31 -10.26
N PRO A 113 6.00 -21.90 -10.96
CA PRO A 113 7.33 -22.14 -10.41
C PRO A 113 8.03 -20.82 -10.06
N LEU A 114 8.81 -20.82 -8.98
CA LEU A 114 9.47 -19.62 -8.42
C LEU A 114 10.25 -18.78 -9.44
N LYS A 115 10.84 -19.42 -10.46
CA LYS A 115 11.60 -18.73 -11.52
C LYS A 115 10.72 -17.84 -12.41
N GLN A 116 9.47 -18.21 -12.64
CA GLN A 116 8.52 -17.45 -13.47
C GLN A 116 7.83 -16.33 -12.67
N ARG A 117 7.79 -16.49 -11.34
CA ARG A 117 7.23 -15.52 -10.40
C ARG A 117 8.11 -14.30 -10.11
N PHE A 118 9.31 -14.22 -10.67
CA PHE A 118 10.13 -13.03 -10.49
C PHE A 118 9.62 -11.89 -11.38
N PHE A 119 9.52 -10.70 -10.79
CA PHE A 119 9.09 -9.49 -11.50
C PHE A 119 10.14 -9.00 -12.52
N LEU A 120 11.41 -9.36 -12.33
CA LEU A 120 12.45 -9.27 -13.37
C LEU A 120 12.61 -10.65 -14.01
N GLN A 121 12.22 -10.76 -15.27
CA GLN A 121 12.40 -11.96 -16.07
C GLN A 121 13.54 -11.76 -17.07
N SER A 122 14.34 -12.82 -17.25
CA SER A 122 15.37 -12.89 -18.30
C SER A 122 14.67 -12.91 -19.65
N GLU A 123 14.88 -11.88 -20.43
CA GLU A 123 14.49 -11.86 -21.84
C GLU A 123 15.55 -12.56 -22.70
N ASP A 124 15.23 -12.74 -23.98
CA ASP A 124 16.24 -13.09 -24.97
C ASP A 124 17.35 -12.01 -25.01
N VAL A 125 18.55 -12.39 -25.46
CA VAL A 125 19.72 -11.50 -25.49
C VAL A 125 19.42 -10.22 -26.29
N ALA A 126 18.67 -10.33 -27.39
CA ALA A 126 18.25 -9.17 -28.18
C ALA A 126 17.26 -8.26 -27.42
N GLY A 127 16.33 -8.85 -26.65
CA GLY A 127 15.40 -8.13 -25.78
C GLY A 127 16.13 -7.40 -24.65
N ALA A 128 17.05 -8.11 -23.98
CA ALA A 128 17.91 -7.53 -22.93
C ALA A 128 18.76 -6.35 -23.46
N GLN A 129 19.30 -6.44 -24.67
CA GLN A 129 20.00 -5.31 -25.30
C GLN A 129 19.07 -4.13 -25.61
N ALA A 130 17.83 -4.38 -26.04
CA ALA A 130 16.85 -3.33 -26.29
C ALA A 130 16.42 -2.62 -24.99
N ARG A 131 16.17 -3.39 -23.93
CA ARG A 131 15.87 -2.85 -22.59
C ARG A 131 17.06 -2.08 -22.01
N LEU A 132 18.28 -2.60 -22.15
CA LEU A 132 19.49 -1.89 -21.73
C LEU A 132 19.59 -0.52 -22.39
N LYS A 133 19.30 -0.40 -23.70
CA LYS A 133 19.26 0.88 -24.41
C LYS A 133 18.14 1.80 -23.92
N ALA A 134 16.98 1.26 -23.56
CA ALA A 134 15.89 2.04 -22.99
C ALA A 134 16.27 2.59 -21.60
N SER A 135 16.82 1.76 -20.71
CA SER A 135 17.29 2.17 -19.39
C SER A 135 18.47 3.15 -19.48
N ALA A 136 19.36 2.95 -20.45
CA ALA A 136 20.43 3.89 -20.77
C ALA A 136 19.90 5.29 -21.10
N ALA A 137 18.94 5.35 -22.03
CA ALA A 137 18.31 6.61 -22.43
C ALA A 137 17.58 7.27 -21.24
N ALA A 138 16.92 6.47 -20.40
CA ALA A 138 16.24 6.94 -19.21
C ALA A 138 17.20 7.51 -18.14
N ILE A 139 18.39 6.93 -18.00
CA ILE A 139 19.46 7.46 -17.14
C ILE A 139 20.05 8.75 -17.73
N GLN A 140 20.28 8.82 -19.05
CA GLN A 140 20.72 10.05 -19.71
C GLN A 140 19.70 11.17 -19.52
N ASP A 141 18.42 10.85 -19.63
CA ASP A 141 17.30 11.72 -19.30
C ASP A 141 17.28 12.20 -17.84
N SER A 142 18.09 11.66 -16.92
CA SER A 142 18.13 12.17 -15.55
C SER A 142 18.75 13.57 -15.44
N GLU A 143 19.48 14.02 -16.48
CA GLU A 143 20.13 15.34 -16.53
C GLU A 143 19.13 16.49 -16.32
N LYS A 144 17.95 16.41 -16.95
CA LYS A 144 16.86 17.41 -16.77
C LYS A 144 16.43 17.54 -15.31
N TYR A 145 16.48 16.46 -14.53
CA TYR A 145 16.15 16.50 -13.11
C TYR A 145 17.29 17.08 -12.27
N ILE A 146 18.55 16.80 -12.63
CA ILE A 146 19.73 17.41 -12.00
C ILE A 146 19.74 18.92 -12.22
N ALA A 147 19.47 19.38 -13.45
CA ALA A 147 19.38 20.80 -13.79
C ALA A 147 18.27 21.53 -12.99
N LYS A 148 17.12 20.89 -12.82
CA LYS A 148 15.98 21.40 -12.03
C LYS A 148 16.14 21.22 -10.51
N LYS A 149 17.26 20.63 -10.04
CA LYS A 149 17.47 20.28 -8.62
C LYS A 149 16.35 19.41 -8.04
N ALA A 150 15.75 18.57 -8.89
CA ALA A 150 14.63 17.69 -8.56
C ALA A 150 15.16 16.35 -7.99
N TRP A 151 15.87 16.42 -6.86
CA TRP A 151 16.63 15.30 -6.28
C TRP A 151 15.84 13.99 -6.10
N PRO A 152 14.57 14.01 -5.61
CA PRO A 152 13.81 12.77 -5.47
C PRO A 152 13.56 12.06 -6.80
N PHE A 153 13.39 12.83 -7.88
CA PHE A 153 13.17 12.28 -9.22
C PHE A 153 14.46 11.67 -9.78
N VAL A 154 15.61 12.30 -9.54
CA VAL A 154 16.93 11.71 -9.87
C VAL A 154 17.07 10.35 -9.19
N GLN A 155 16.88 10.29 -7.87
CA GLN A 155 17.05 9.05 -7.11
C GLN A 155 16.06 7.96 -7.55
N ASN A 156 14.79 8.32 -7.73
CA ASN A 156 13.78 7.35 -8.14
C ASN A 156 14.06 6.81 -9.53
N GLN A 157 14.42 7.69 -10.49
CA GLN A 157 14.76 7.28 -11.84
C GLN A 157 15.97 6.33 -11.83
N LEU A 158 17.05 6.70 -11.14
CA LEU A 158 18.25 5.87 -11.06
C LEU A 158 17.96 4.50 -10.43
N ARG A 159 17.20 4.45 -9.32
CA ARG A 159 16.91 3.18 -8.63
C ARG A 159 15.93 2.29 -9.38
N LEU A 160 15.03 2.86 -10.19
CA LEU A 160 14.13 2.10 -11.06
C LEU A 160 14.92 1.46 -12.20
N GLU A 161 15.73 2.25 -12.90
CA GLU A 161 16.47 1.78 -14.08
C GLU A 161 17.68 0.90 -13.72
N ALA A 162 18.37 1.17 -12.60
CA ALA A 162 19.55 0.41 -12.19
C ALA A 162 19.26 -1.07 -11.89
N GLN A 163 18.03 -1.41 -11.46
CA GLN A 163 17.64 -2.80 -11.21
C GLN A 163 17.58 -3.61 -12.52
N TYR A 164 16.92 -3.05 -13.54
CA TYR A 164 16.83 -3.68 -14.86
C TYR A 164 18.20 -3.71 -15.54
N LEU A 165 18.93 -2.59 -15.51
CA LEU A 165 20.25 -2.47 -16.12
C LEU A 165 21.23 -3.53 -15.59
N ASN A 166 21.28 -3.75 -14.27
CA ASN A 166 22.17 -4.76 -13.69
C ASN A 166 21.81 -6.18 -14.12
N PHE A 167 20.52 -6.49 -14.14
CA PHE A 167 20.03 -7.81 -14.51
C PHE A 167 20.25 -8.10 -16.00
N ASP A 168 20.05 -7.11 -16.87
CA ASP A 168 20.25 -7.24 -18.31
C ASP A 168 21.74 -7.36 -18.66
N ILE A 169 22.62 -6.60 -18.01
CA ILE A 169 24.08 -6.73 -18.16
C ILE A 169 24.53 -8.15 -17.77
N ASP A 170 24.02 -8.71 -16.67
CA ASP A 170 24.37 -10.08 -16.25
C ASP A 170 23.89 -11.16 -17.24
N THR A 171 22.73 -10.92 -17.86
CA THR A 171 22.16 -11.80 -18.90
C THR A 171 23.04 -11.76 -20.15
N ILE A 172 23.37 -10.57 -20.65
CA ILE A 172 24.26 -10.36 -21.81
C ILE A 172 25.67 -10.89 -21.51
N ALA A 173 26.22 -10.63 -20.33
CA ALA A 173 27.53 -11.13 -19.94
C ALA A 173 27.57 -12.67 -19.85
N SER A 174 26.43 -13.32 -19.63
CA SER A 174 26.35 -14.78 -19.56
C SER A 174 26.27 -15.46 -20.93
N SER A 175 25.91 -14.74 -22.00
CA SER A 175 25.93 -15.26 -23.37
C SER A 175 27.28 -15.08 -24.08
N LYS A 176 28.23 -14.35 -23.48
CA LYS A 176 29.56 -14.03 -24.06
C LYS A 176 30.64 -14.99 -23.54
N SER A 177 31.85 -14.90 -24.12
CA SER A 177 32.99 -15.71 -23.72
C SER A 177 33.50 -15.37 -22.32
N LYS A 178 34.31 -16.26 -21.70
CA LYS A 178 34.79 -16.08 -20.31
C LYS A 178 35.61 -14.80 -20.10
N GLU A 179 36.38 -14.38 -21.11
CA GLU A 179 37.24 -13.19 -21.05
C GLU A 179 36.42 -11.91 -21.18
N GLU A 180 35.52 -11.85 -22.17
CA GLU A 180 34.59 -10.73 -22.36
C GLU A 180 33.65 -10.57 -21.16
N LYS A 181 33.16 -11.68 -20.59
CA LYS A 181 32.34 -11.68 -19.38
C LYS A 181 33.05 -11.01 -18.20
N LYS A 182 34.36 -11.22 -18.04
CA LYS A 182 35.15 -10.55 -16.99
C LYS A 182 35.27 -9.05 -17.26
N ALA A 183 35.51 -8.66 -18.51
CA ALA A 183 35.60 -7.25 -18.91
C ALA A 183 34.25 -6.52 -18.68
N ILE A 184 33.13 -7.11 -19.10
CA ILE A 184 31.79 -6.54 -18.91
C ILE A 184 31.47 -6.42 -17.41
N LYS A 185 31.75 -7.44 -16.59
CA LYS A 185 31.53 -7.39 -15.14
C LYS A 185 32.42 -6.36 -14.44
N ALA A 186 33.62 -6.10 -14.94
CA ALA A 186 34.47 -5.03 -14.41
C ALA A 186 33.85 -3.66 -14.68
N LEU A 187 33.35 -3.42 -15.90
CA LEU A 187 32.64 -2.19 -16.25
C LEU A 187 31.33 -2.03 -15.47
N GLN A 188 30.59 -3.11 -15.26
CA GLN A 188 29.37 -3.11 -14.45
C GLN A 188 29.67 -2.69 -13.00
N LYS A 189 30.78 -3.16 -12.41
CA LYS A 189 31.19 -2.77 -11.07
C LYS A 189 31.54 -1.29 -10.98
N SER A 190 32.30 -0.76 -11.96
CA SER A 190 32.60 0.68 -12.00
C SER A 190 31.35 1.53 -12.24
N LEU A 191 30.44 1.08 -13.11
CA LEU A 191 29.16 1.72 -13.38
C LEU A 191 28.34 1.82 -12.08
N ASN A 192 28.19 0.73 -11.34
CA ASN A 192 27.43 0.73 -10.09
C ASN A 192 28.06 1.63 -9.02
N ALA A 193 29.40 1.66 -8.92
CA ALA A 193 30.09 2.55 -7.99
C ALA A 193 29.82 4.04 -8.30
N GLU A 194 29.79 4.42 -9.58
CA GLU A 194 29.47 5.79 -9.98
C GLU A 194 27.96 6.11 -9.91
N LEU A 195 27.08 5.12 -10.14
CA LEU A 195 25.66 5.28 -9.85
C LEU A 195 25.39 5.52 -8.36
N ASP A 196 26.08 4.80 -7.49
CA ASP A 196 26.00 5.00 -6.03
C ASP A 196 26.57 6.37 -5.63
N SER A 197 27.65 6.82 -6.28
CA SER A 197 28.23 8.15 -6.07
C SER A 197 27.25 9.26 -6.50
N LEU A 198 26.55 9.06 -7.62
CA LEU A 198 25.50 9.95 -8.12
C LEU A 198 24.26 9.97 -7.20
N ASP A 199 23.77 8.81 -6.74
CA ASP A 199 22.65 8.73 -5.78
C ASP A 199 23.01 9.41 -4.46
N TYR A 200 24.25 9.23 -3.99
CA TYR A 200 24.76 9.89 -2.80
C TYR A 200 24.87 11.41 -2.99
N ALA A 201 25.36 11.87 -4.14
CA ALA A 201 25.42 13.29 -4.48
C ALA A 201 24.00 13.90 -4.54
N ALA A 202 23.03 13.18 -5.12
CA ALA A 202 21.63 13.59 -5.15
C ALA A 202 21.03 13.65 -3.74
N ARG A 203 21.37 12.70 -2.86
CA ARG A 203 20.95 12.70 -1.44
C ARG A 203 21.54 13.89 -0.68
N LYS A 204 22.80 14.25 -0.96
CA LYS A 204 23.46 15.43 -0.40
C LYS A 204 23.08 16.73 -1.10
N LYS A 205 22.27 16.67 -2.16
CA LYS A 205 21.82 17.82 -2.96
C LYS A 205 22.99 18.64 -3.54
N SER A 206 24.12 17.98 -3.82
CA SER A 206 25.31 18.63 -4.34
C SER A 206 25.30 18.59 -5.87
N GLN A 207 25.14 19.76 -6.50
CA GLN A 207 25.00 19.86 -7.95
C GLN A 207 26.31 19.59 -8.70
N GLU A 208 27.43 20.09 -8.20
CA GLU A 208 28.75 19.89 -8.82
C GLU A 208 29.14 18.41 -8.84
N LYS A 209 29.04 17.75 -7.67
CA LYS A 209 29.34 16.31 -7.56
C LYS A 209 28.37 15.44 -8.36
N ALA A 210 27.09 15.83 -8.44
CA ALA A 210 26.11 15.11 -9.25
C ALA A 210 26.41 15.20 -10.74
N LYS A 211 26.87 16.36 -11.24
CA LYS A 211 27.27 16.50 -12.65
C LYS A 211 28.53 15.67 -12.95
N GLU A 212 29.54 15.76 -12.10
CA GLU A 212 30.79 15.01 -12.30
C GLU A 212 30.56 13.48 -12.33
N SER A 213 29.74 12.97 -11.39
CA SER A 213 29.38 11.55 -11.36
C SER A 213 28.48 11.16 -12.54
N TYR A 214 27.55 12.03 -12.95
CA TYR A 214 26.71 11.81 -14.13
C TYR A 214 27.54 11.65 -15.41
N ASP A 215 28.52 12.52 -15.64
CA ASP A 215 29.38 12.45 -16.83
C ASP A 215 30.17 11.13 -16.88
N LYS A 216 30.65 10.65 -15.72
CA LYS A 216 31.32 9.34 -15.59
C LYS A 216 30.35 8.18 -15.82
N VAL A 217 29.12 8.28 -15.32
CA VAL A 217 28.10 7.25 -15.57
C VAL A 217 27.82 7.16 -17.06
N VAL A 218 27.60 8.28 -17.76
CA VAL A 218 27.30 8.29 -19.20
C VAL A 218 28.44 7.69 -20.02
N SER A 219 29.71 8.00 -19.68
CA SER A 219 30.86 7.44 -20.40
C SER A 219 30.96 5.92 -20.24
N ILE A 220 30.89 5.41 -19.01
CA ILE A 220 30.94 3.97 -18.72
C ILE A 220 29.74 3.25 -19.37
N LEU A 221 28.57 3.89 -19.36
CA LEU A 221 27.36 3.29 -19.92
C LEU A 221 27.46 3.14 -21.44
N ASN A 222 28.03 4.13 -22.14
CA ASN A 222 28.34 4.01 -23.57
C ASN A 222 29.36 2.89 -23.84
N ASP A 223 30.38 2.73 -22.99
CA ASP A 223 31.34 1.63 -23.10
C ASP A 223 30.67 0.26 -22.91
N VAL A 224 29.73 0.14 -21.97
CA VAL A 224 28.96 -1.10 -21.76
C VAL A 224 28.09 -1.42 -22.97
N ILE A 225 27.36 -0.43 -23.51
CA ILE A 225 26.54 -0.61 -24.73
C ILE A 225 27.39 -1.04 -25.92
N SER A 226 28.61 -0.51 -26.04
CA SER A 226 29.52 -0.88 -27.14
C SER A 226 29.98 -2.34 -27.10
N LYS A 227 29.99 -2.96 -25.90
CA LYS A 227 30.43 -4.34 -25.65
C LYS A 227 29.27 -5.32 -25.47
N ALA A 228 28.06 -4.82 -25.31
CA ALA A 228 26.83 -5.60 -25.12
C ALA A 228 26.48 -6.43 -26.36
#